data_AF-A0A0L0FAP6-F1
#
_entry.id   AF-A0A0L0FAP6-F1
#
_cell.length_a   1.000
_cell.length_b   1.000
_cell.length_c   1.000
_cell.angle_alpha   90.00
_cell.angle_beta   90.00
_cell.angle_gamma   90.00
#
_symmetry.space_group_name_H-M   'P 1'
#
loop_
_entity.id
_entity.type
_entity.pdbx_description
1 polymer ?
#
loop_
_entity_poly.entity_id
_entity_poly.type
_entity_poly.pdbx_seq_one_letter_code
_entity_poly.pdbx_strand_id
1 'polypeptide(L)'
;MQASWHQDADKLTFIILSEKAYANGPASDVVSSMIGDVNVFLINHNDQKAAEVEVMIAEPEARGKGYGREAIRMMLAYAYRELGLTYFVVKIGLANTTSARLFKSLLFVQESVSEAFQEVTMVMDMSTSTVPRNLTTYSQRSLKERLAKDTLAAENE
;
A
#
# COMPACT_ATOMS: atom_id res chain seq x y z
N MET A 1 -8.63 9.96 20.25
CA MET A 1 -7.99 8.86 19.51
C MET A 1 -8.29 8.93 18.01
N GLN A 2 -9.55 8.90 17.55
CA GLN A 2 -9.85 9.04 16.10
C GLN A 2 -9.52 10.44 15.52
N ALA A 3 -9.81 11.52 16.25
CA ALA A 3 -9.54 12.89 15.77
C ALA A 3 -8.03 13.19 15.61
N SER A 4 -7.19 12.63 16.48
CA SER A 4 -5.74 12.78 16.38
C SER A 4 -5.15 11.99 15.21
N TRP A 5 -5.73 10.84 14.84
CA TRP A 5 -5.35 10.07 13.66
C TRP A 5 -5.68 10.79 12.34
N HIS A 6 -6.78 11.54 12.31
CA HIS A 6 -7.18 12.29 11.11
C HIS A 6 -6.24 13.48 10.84
N GLN A 7 -5.64 14.05 11.88
CA GLN A 7 -4.81 15.25 11.78
C GLN A 7 -3.31 14.92 11.72
N ASP A 8 -2.96 13.63 11.67
CA ASP A 8 -1.57 13.22 11.76
C ASP A 8 -0.83 13.46 10.45
N ALA A 9 0.05 14.46 10.45
CA ALA A 9 0.80 14.86 9.28
C ALA A 9 1.92 13.85 8.94
N ASP A 10 2.23 12.93 9.85
CA ASP A 10 3.24 11.90 9.68
C ASP A 10 2.69 10.56 9.16
N LYS A 11 1.39 10.51 8.84
CA LYS A 11 0.71 9.29 8.42
C LYS A 11 0.02 9.45 7.07
N LEU A 12 0.06 8.39 6.28
CA LEU A 12 -0.71 8.25 5.05
C LEU A 12 -1.39 6.88 5.03
N THR A 13 -2.68 6.86 4.67
CA THR A 13 -3.46 5.63 4.60
C THR A 13 -4.21 5.54 3.28
N PHE A 14 -4.05 4.41 2.59
CA PHE A 14 -4.94 4.02 1.50
C PHE A 14 -5.91 2.96 2.02
N ILE A 15 -7.21 3.25 1.92
CA ILE A 15 -8.26 2.27 2.16
C ILE A 15 -8.52 1.52 0.86
N ILE A 16 -8.51 0.19 0.93
CA ILE A 16 -8.76 -0.70 -0.21
C ILE A 16 -10.24 -1.05 -0.23
N LEU A 17 -10.92 -0.69 -1.31
CA LEU A 17 -12.33 -0.99 -1.50
C LEU A 17 -12.51 -2.12 -2.53
N SER A 18 -13.48 -3.00 -2.28
CA SER A 18 -13.98 -3.93 -3.28
C SER A 18 -14.99 -3.23 -4.17
N GLU A 19 -14.63 -3.01 -5.43
CA GLU A 19 -15.53 -2.43 -6.44
C GLU A 19 -16.87 -3.18 -6.51
N LYS A 20 -16.83 -4.52 -6.52
CA LYS A 20 -18.04 -5.34 -6.54
C LYS A 20 -18.90 -5.11 -5.30
N ALA A 21 -18.31 -5.02 -4.10
CA ALA A 21 -19.07 -4.77 -2.89
C ALA A 21 -19.66 -3.36 -2.89
N TYR A 22 -18.88 -2.38 -3.36
CA TYR A 22 -19.29 -0.99 -3.47
C TYR A 22 -20.46 -0.80 -4.45
N ALA A 23 -20.42 -1.45 -5.62
CA ALA A 23 -21.47 -1.35 -6.63
C ALA A 23 -22.78 -2.07 -6.23
N ASN A 24 -22.69 -3.15 -5.46
CA ASN A 24 -23.85 -3.94 -5.04
C ASN A 24 -24.40 -3.55 -3.66
N GLY A 25 -23.76 -2.61 -2.97
CA GLY A 25 -24.17 -2.15 -1.64
C GLY A 25 -25.35 -1.18 -1.70
N PRO A 26 -26.14 -1.06 -0.61
CA PRO A 26 -27.14 0.00 -0.50
C PRO A 26 -26.44 1.37 -0.59
N ALA A 27 -26.84 2.18 -1.58
CA ALA A 27 -26.37 3.56 -1.82
C ALA A 27 -24.86 3.77 -1.58
N SER A 28 -24.01 3.01 -2.27
CA SER A 28 -22.56 3.26 -2.31
C SER A 28 -21.91 3.36 -0.93
N ASP A 29 -22.31 2.48 0.00
CA ASP A 29 -21.74 2.41 1.34
C ASP A 29 -20.25 2.00 1.28
N VAL A 30 -19.40 3.02 1.29
CA VAL A 30 -17.93 2.91 1.32
C VAL A 30 -17.49 1.98 2.44
N VAL A 31 -18.11 2.06 3.61
CA VAL A 31 -17.72 1.30 4.80
C VAL A 31 -17.91 -0.19 4.56
N SER A 32 -19.07 -0.60 4.06
CA SER A 32 -19.34 -2.01 3.74
C SER A 32 -18.44 -2.59 2.64
N SER A 33 -17.80 -1.73 1.84
CA SER A 33 -16.93 -2.14 0.74
C SER A 33 -15.45 -2.20 1.09
N MET A 34 -15.05 -1.77 2.30
CA MET A 34 -13.66 -1.82 2.75
C MET A 34 -13.19 -3.26 2.91
N ILE A 35 -12.10 -3.62 2.24
CA ILE A 35 -11.51 -4.97 2.30
C ILE A 35 -10.11 -5.02 2.93
N GLY A 36 -9.53 -3.86 3.23
CA GLY A 36 -8.20 -3.73 3.79
C GLY A 36 -7.65 -2.33 3.64
N ASP A 37 -6.37 -2.19 3.95
CA ASP A 37 -5.68 -0.91 3.98
C ASP A 37 -4.16 -1.08 3.84
N VAL A 38 -3.52 0.02 3.45
CA VAL A 38 -2.06 0.20 3.52
C VAL A 38 -1.79 1.46 4.31
N ASN A 39 -0.97 1.36 5.35
CA ASN A 39 -0.52 2.50 6.14
C ASN A 39 0.95 2.79 5.86
N VAL A 40 1.29 4.07 5.91
CA VAL A 40 2.65 4.59 5.88
C VAL A 40 2.82 5.53 7.05
N PHE A 41 3.88 5.33 7.82
CA PHE A 41 4.27 6.17 8.95
C PHE A 41 5.65 6.76 8.67
N LEU A 42 5.78 8.08 8.70
CA LEU A 42 7.07 8.74 8.52
C LEU A 42 7.99 8.40 9.69
N ILE A 43 9.22 8.03 9.38
CA ILE A 43 10.24 7.69 10.40
C ILE A 43 11.51 8.48 10.15
N ASN A 44 12.24 8.78 11.22
CA ASN A 44 13.58 9.35 11.12
C ASN A 44 14.59 8.22 10.91
N HIS A 45 15.27 8.22 9.77
CA HIS A 45 16.33 7.26 9.47
C HIS A 45 17.52 7.95 8.80
N ASN A 46 18.61 8.20 9.54
CA ASN A 46 19.88 8.72 9.01
C ASN A 46 19.72 9.92 8.05
N ASP A 47 18.91 10.91 8.43
CA ASP A 47 18.56 12.10 7.61
C ASP A 47 17.88 11.81 6.26
N GLN A 48 17.52 10.54 5.99
CA GLN A 48 16.74 10.14 4.82
C GLN A 48 15.24 10.34 5.09
N LYS A 49 14.52 10.70 4.03
CA LYS A 49 13.05 10.68 4.01
C LYS A 49 12.58 9.23 3.98
N ALA A 50 12.29 8.69 5.15
CA ALA A 50 11.97 7.29 5.36
C ALA A 50 10.55 7.08 5.87
N ALA A 51 9.99 5.90 5.60
CA ALA A 51 8.70 5.52 6.16
C ALA A 51 8.59 4.03 6.44
N GLU A 52 7.84 3.69 7.48
CA GLU A 52 7.40 2.33 7.78
C GLU A 52 6.09 2.04 7.05
N VAL A 53 5.99 0.87 6.41
CA VAL A 53 4.82 0.48 5.61
C VAL A 53 4.15 -0.74 6.24
N GLU A 54 2.83 -0.65 6.42
CA GLU A 54 2.00 -1.75 6.90
C GLU A 54 0.90 -2.07 5.88
N VAL A 55 0.50 -3.33 5.79
CA VAL A 55 -0.56 -3.79 4.87
C VAL A 55 -1.44 -4.81 5.57
N MET A 56 -2.75 -4.67 5.38
CA MET A 56 -3.74 -5.65 5.82
C MET A 56 -4.80 -5.86 4.75
N ILE A 57 -5.11 -7.12 4.45
CA ILE A 57 -6.32 -7.50 3.73
C ILE A 57 -7.23 -8.19 4.75
N ALA A 58 -8.18 -7.41 5.28
CA ALA A 58 -9.03 -7.81 6.38
C ALA A 58 -9.94 -8.97 5.97
N GLU A 59 -10.59 -8.85 4.80
CA GLU A 59 -11.57 -9.83 4.33
C GLU A 59 -10.90 -11.12 3.81
N PRO A 60 -11.18 -12.30 4.40
CA PRO A 60 -10.59 -13.56 3.99
C PRO A 60 -10.78 -13.87 2.50
N GLU A 61 -11.96 -13.58 1.96
CA GLU A 61 -12.34 -13.80 0.57
C GLU A 61 -11.58 -12.89 -0.39
N ALA A 62 -10.98 -11.79 0.11
CA ALA A 62 -10.16 -10.87 -0.66
C ALA A 62 -8.67 -11.27 -0.66
N ARG A 63 -8.24 -12.18 0.22
CA ARG A 63 -6.83 -12.62 0.31
C ARG A 63 -6.44 -13.49 -0.88
N GLY A 64 -5.14 -13.56 -1.16
CA GLY A 64 -4.59 -14.39 -2.25
C GLY A 64 -4.89 -13.91 -3.66
N LYS A 65 -5.62 -12.80 -3.85
CA LYS A 65 -6.01 -12.23 -5.15
C LYS A 65 -5.07 -11.14 -5.68
N GLY A 66 -4.01 -10.82 -4.94
CA GLY A 66 -3.02 -9.83 -5.34
C GLY A 66 -3.33 -8.39 -4.91
N TYR A 67 -4.47 -8.11 -4.27
CA TYR A 67 -4.86 -6.75 -3.87
C TYR A 67 -3.83 -6.05 -2.97
N GLY A 68 -3.28 -6.74 -1.97
CA GLY A 68 -2.22 -6.17 -1.12
C GLY A 68 -0.97 -5.77 -1.93
N ARG A 69 -0.58 -6.57 -2.94
CA ARG A 69 0.56 -6.25 -3.81
C ARG A 69 0.30 -4.98 -4.62
N GLU A 70 -0.89 -4.85 -5.19
CA GLU A 70 -1.26 -3.68 -5.97
C GLU A 70 -1.33 -2.42 -5.10
N ALA A 71 -1.99 -2.52 -3.94
CA ALA A 71 -2.11 -1.42 -2.99
C ALA A 71 -0.74 -0.92 -2.50
N ILE A 72 0.19 -1.82 -2.13
CA ILE A 72 1.55 -1.44 -1.73
C ILE A 72 2.28 -0.75 -2.89
N ARG A 73 2.18 -1.26 -4.13
CA ARG A 73 2.83 -0.61 -5.28
C ARG A 73 2.33 0.81 -5.51
N MET A 74 1.01 1.02 -5.42
CA MET A 74 0.42 2.35 -5.53
C MET A 74 0.89 3.26 -4.40
N MET A 75 0.90 2.76 -3.17
CA MET A 75 1.38 3.50 -2.00
C MET A 75 2.85 3.92 -2.15
N LEU A 76 3.75 2.99 -2.48
CA LEU A 76 5.16 3.27 -2.69
C LEU A 76 5.40 4.27 -3.82
N ALA A 77 4.67 4.13 -4.94
CA ALA A 77 4.76 5.06 -6.06
C ALA A 77 4.31 6.47 -5.68
N TYR A 78 3.20 6.59 -4.94
CA TYR A 78 2.72 7.87 -4.44
C TYR A 78 3.70 8.49 -3.43
N ALA A 79 4.13 7.72 -2.42
CA ALA A 79 5.07 8.13 -1.40
C ALA A 79 6.40 8.64 -2.00
N TYR A 80 6.92 7.94 -3.01
CA TYR A 80 8.12 8.36 -3.71
C TYR A 80 7.92 9.65 -4.52
N ARG A 81 6.85 9.73 -5.31
CA ARG A 81 6.64 10.84 -6.25
C ARG A 81 6.15 12.12 -5.60
N GLU A 82 5.21 12.01 -4.68
CA GLU A 82 4.48 13.15 -4.11
C GLU A 82 5.06 13.59 -2.76
N LEU A 83 5.63 12.66 -1.98
CA LEU A 83 6.22 12.96 -0.66
C LEU A 83 7.76 13.00 -0.68
N GLY A 84 8.38 12.45 -1.73
CA GLY A 84 9.83 12.34 -1.86
C GLY A 84 10.44 11.32 -0.90
N LEU A 85 9.66 10.31 -0.46
CA LEU A 85 10.15 9.23 0.38
C LEU A 85 11.00 8.27 -0.44
N THR A 86 12.20 7.95 0.05
CA THR A 86 13.17 7.12 -0.68
C THR A 86 13.60 5.89 0.09
N TYR A 87 13.23 5.76 1.36
CA TYR A 87 13.59 4.60 2.18
C TYR A 87 12.34 4.02 2.82
N PHE A 88 12.05 2.74 2.58
CA PHE A 88 10.87 2.09 3.10
C PHE A 88 11.26 0.91 3.97
N VAL A 89 10.62 0.81 5.14
CA VAL A 89 10.85 -0.26 6.11
C VAL A 89 9.56 -1.02 6.34
N VAL A 90 9.64 -2.34 6.46
CA VAL A 90 8.53 -3.19 6.90
C VAL A 90 9.03 -4.09 8.03
N LYS A 91 8.24 -4.22 9.09
CA LYS A 91 8.45 -5.21 10.15
C LYS A 91 7.41 -6.29 10.05
N ILE A 92 7.84 -7.55 10.04
CA ILE A 92 6.96 -8.69 9.77
C ILE A 92 7.24 -9.76 10.82
N GLY A 93 6.22 -10.18 11.56
CA GLY A 93 6.36 -11.33 12.47
C GLY A 93 6.87 -12.57 11.75
N LEU A 94 7.80 -13.31 12.35
CA LEU A 94 8.49 -14.45 11.73
C LEU A 94 7.54 -15.56 11.26
N ALA A 95 6.38 -15.72 11.91
CA ALA A 95 5.33 -16.65 11.51
C ALA A 95 4.58 -16.21 10.24
N ASN A 96 4.61 -14.93 9.88
CA ASN A 96 3.89 -14.37 8.74
C ASN A 96 4.69 -14.51 7.43
N THR A 97 4.88 -15.77 7.03
CA THR A 97 5.59 -16.13 5.79
C THR A 97 4.89 -15.60 4.53
N THR A 98 3.60 -15.28 4.59
CA THR A 98 2.83 -14.71 3.49
C THR A 98 3.26 -13.27 3.22
N SER A 99 3.29 -12.40 4.23
CA SER A 99 3.77 -11.02 4.09
C SER A 99 5.26 -10.99 3.74
N ALA A 100 6.09 -11.83 4.37
CA ALA A 100 7.52 -11.90 4.03
C ALA A 100 7.76 -12.23 2.55
N ARG A 101 7.02 -13.19 1.98
CA ARG A 101 7.08 -13.50 0.54
C ARG A 101 6.58 -12.36 -0.33
N LEU A 102 5.50 -11.68 0.09
CA LEU A 102 4.97 -10.52 -0.61
C LEU A 102 6.02 -9.41 -0.72
N PHE A 103 6.60 -8.95 0.39
CA PHE A 103 7.57 -7.86 0.40
C PHE A 103 8.87 -8.25 -0.30
N LYS A 104 9.36 -9.49 -0.13
CA LYS A 104 10.49 -10.00 -0.93
C LYS A 104 10.24 -9.89 -2.43
N SER A 105 9.05 -10.26 -2.89
CA SER A 105 8.68 -10.18 -4.31
C SER A 105 8.45 -8.75 -4.83
N LEU A 106 8.41 -7.77 -3.91
CA LEU A 106 8.39 -6.35 -4.21
C LEU A 106 9.79 -5.74 -4.16
N LEU A 107 10.85 -6.56 -4.04
CA LEU A 107 12.26 -6.15 -3.97
C LEU A 107 12.68 -5.54 -2.62
N PHE A 108 11.90 -5.76 -1.56
CA PHE A 108 12.43 -5.53 -0.21
C PHE A 108 13.48 -6.60 0.11
N VAL A 109 14.57 -6.17 0.74
CA VAL A 109 15.65 -7.04 1.20
C VAL A 109 15.62 -7.11 2.72
N GLN A 110 15.93 -8.27 3.29
CA GLN A 110 16.03 -8.42 4.74
C GLN A 110 17.24 -7.62 5.24
N GLU A 111 17.02 -6.79 6.26
CA GLU A 111 18.07 -6.00 6.92
C GLU A 111 18.47 -6.63 8.26
N SER A 112 17.48 -7.00 9.08
CA SER A 112 17.72 -7.56 10.40
C SER A 112 16.60 -8.50 10.85
N VAL A 113 16.88 -9.28 11.90
CA VAL A 113 15.89 -10.10 12.61
C VAL A 113 15.96 -9.71 14.08
N SER A 114 14.81 -9.47 14.68
CA SER A 114 14.67 -9.25 16.11
C SER A 114 14.17 -10.51 16.80
N GLU A 115 15.02 -11.14 17.61
CA GLU A 115 14.61 -12.29 18.43
C GLU A 115 13.66 -11.89 19.56
N ALA A 116 13.84 -10.70 20.14
CA ALA A 116 12.97 -10.23 21.23
C ALA A 116 11.53 -10.02 20.78
N PHE A 117 11.34 -9.51 19.55
CA PHE A 117 10.02 -9.25 18.97
C PHE A 117 9.53 -10.39 18.06
N GLN A 118 10.37 -11.37 17.76
CA GLN A 118 10.09 -12.43 16.78
C GLN A 118 9.67 -11.85 15.43
N GLU A 119 10.43 -10.89 14.93
CA GLU A 119 10.16 -10.12 13.71
C GLU A 119 11.36 -10.09 12.77
N VAL A 120 11.11 -10.01 11.47
CA VAL A 120 12.10 -9.66 10.45
C VAL A 120 11.85 -8.23 9.97
N THR A 121 12.90 -7.44 9.93
CA THR A 121 12.91 -6.11 9.30
C THR A 121 13.39 -6.25 7.87
N MET A 122 12.59 -5.77 6.92
CA MET A 122 12.98 -5.69 5.52
C MET A 122 12.93 -4.24 5.05
N VAL A 123 13.82 -3.88 4.13
CA VAL A 123 14.00 -2.51 3.65
C VAL A 123 14.01 -2.44 2.13
N MET A 124 13.60 -1.29 1.61
CA MET A 124 13.74 -0.89 0.22
C MET A 124 14.33 0.51 0.18
N ASP A 125 15.58 0.61 -0.30
CA ASP A 125 16.24 1.88 -0.58
C ASP A 125 16.08 2.23 -2.07
N MET A 126 15.36 3.31 -2.33
CA MET A 126 15.13 3.89 -3.65
C MET A 126 16.02 5.12 -3.92
N SER A 127 16.96 5.46 -3.03
CA SER A 127 17.91 6.56 -3.21
C SER A 127 19.10 6.19 -4.11
N THR A 128 19.47 4.90 -4.14
CA THR A 128 20.71 4.42 -4.76
C THR A 128 20.52 3.64 -6.08
N SER A 129 19.28 3.35 -6.49
CA SER A 129 18.97 2.45 -7.60
C SER A 129 17.90 2.99 -8.56
N THR A 130 17.99 2.64 -9.85
CA THR A 130 16.92 2.84 -10.84
C THR A 130 15.58 2.36 -10.27
N VAL A 131 14.66 3.28 -10.01
CA VAL A 131 13.30 2.97 -9.56
C VAL A 131 12.75 1.83 -10.43
N PRO A 132 12.28 0.72 -9.85
CA PRO A 132 11.72 -0.38 -10.61
C PRO A 132 10.72 0.15 -11.62
N ARG A 133 10.89 -0.18 -12.91
CA ARG A 133 10.09 0.42 -14.00
C ARG A 133 8.58 0.24 -13.72
N ASN A 134 8.18 -0.86 -13.10
CA ASN A 134 6.81 -1.14 -12.66
C ASN A 134 6.27 -0.28 -11.51
N LEU A 135 7.09 0.53 -10.84
CA LEU A 135 6.68 1.55 -9.86
C LEU A 135 6.61 2.96 -10.49
N THR A 136 7.20 3.17 -11.67
CA THR A 136 7.13 4.44 -12.41
C THR A 136 6.00 4.46 -13.45
N THR A 137 5.55 3.32 -13.96
CA THR A 137 4.56 3.26 -15.07
C THR A 137 3.09 3.31 -14.70
N TYR A 138 2.69 3.57 -13.44
CA TYR A 138 1.29 3.92 -13.17
C TYR A 138 1.07 5.37 -13.65
N SER A 139 1.02 5.53 -14.98
CA SER A 139 0.78 6.82 -15.61
C SER A 139 -0.66 7.21 -15.32
N GLN A 140 -0.90 8.48 -14.98
CA GLN A 140 -2.26 8.99 -14.80
C GLN A 140 -3.16 8.76 -16.03
N ARG A 141 -2.56 8.49 -17.20
CA ARG A 141 -3.26 8.15 -18.44
C ARG A 141 -4.07 6.87 -18.34
N SER A 142 -3.51 5.79 -17.78
CA SER A 142 -4.22 4.50 -17.69
C SER A 142 -5.37 4.53 -16.67
N LEU A 143 -5.26 5.36 -15.63
CA LEU A 143 -6.30 5.56 -14.63
C LEU A 143 -7.44 6.43 -15.18
N LYS A 144 -7.14 7.53 -15.87
CA LYS A 144 -8.14 8.36 -16.55
C LYS A 144 -8.82 7.61 -17.69
N GLU A 145 -8.10 6.81 -18.47
CA GLU A 145 -8.67 6.02 -19.56
C GLU A 145 -9.58 4.89 -19.06
N ARG A 146 -9.26 4.27 -17.91
CA ARG A 146 -10.14 3.28 -17.26
C ARG A 146 -11.38 3.96 -16.66
N LEU A 147 -11.21 5.01 -15.86
CA LEU A 147 -12.32 5.77 -15.27
C LEU A 147 -13.25 6.39 -16.35
N ALA A 148 -12.69 6.89 -17.45
CA ALA A 148 -13.48 7.43 -18.56
C ALA A 148 -14.26 6.35 -19.31
N LYS A 149 -13.68 5.14 -19.47
CA LYS A 149 -14.39 4.00 -20.06
C LYS A 149 -15.55 3.52 -19.18
N ASP A 150 -15.35 3.49 -17.87
CA ASP A 150 -16.38 3.04 -16.93
C ASP A 150 -17.52 4.08 -16.82
N THR A 151 -17.21 5.37 -16.96
CA THR A 151 -18.22 6.45 -17.02
C THR A 151 -19.05 6.38 -18.31
N LEU A 152 -18.43 6.10 -19.45
CA LEU A 152 -19.12 5.95 -20.75
C LEU A 152 -19.96 4.67 -20.85
N ALA A 153 -19.62 3.63 -20.08
CA ALA A 153 -20.41 2.39 -20.02
C ALA A 153 -21.68 2.58 -19.18
N ALA A 154 -21.64 3.38 -18.12
CA ALA A 154 -22.78 3.68 -17.26
C ALA A 154 -23.80 4.67 -17.87
N GLU A 155 -23.43 5.41 -18.92
CA GLU A 155 -24.33 6.34 -19.62
C GLU A 155 -25.06 5.69 -20.82
N ASN A 156 -24.75 4.43 -21.16
CA ASN A 156 -25.34 3.69 -22.28
C ASN A 156 -26.20 2.49 -21.85
N GLU A 157 -26.55 2.39 -20.56
CA GLU A 157 -27.62 1.52 -20.01
C GLU A 157 -28.78 2.39 -19.50
#